data_AF-T2DQ74-F1
#
_entry.id   AF-T2DQ74-F1
#
_cell.length_a   1.000
_cell.length_b   1.000
_cell.length_c   1.000
_cell.angle_alpha   90.00
_cell.angle_beta   90.00
_cell.angle_gamma   90.00
#
_symmetry.space_group_name_H-M   'P 1'
#
loop_
_entity.id
_entity.type
_entity.pdbx_description
1 polymer ?
#
loop_
_entity_poly.entity_id
_entity_poly.type
_entity_poly.pdbx_seq_one_letter_code
_entity_poly.pdbx_strand_id
1 'polypeptide(L)'
;MFTSKSNSVSPSPSLEQADSDALDISTKVQLYGVLWKRPFGRPSAKWSRRFFIIKESFLLYYSESEKKSFETNKYFNIHPKGVIPLGGCLVEPKEEPSMPYAMKISHQDFHGNILLAAESEFEQTQWLEMLQESGKVTWKNAQLGEAMIKSLEAQGLQLAKEKQEYLDKLMEETEELCLQREQREAPAAFGLVSFLMHAGLERNRIRKHLLVFALAAPVMSMVTYLGLSKD
;
A
#
# COMPACT_ATOMS: atom_id res chain seq x y z
N MET A 1 -1.71 -40.94 34.27
CA MET A 1 -2.09 -41.06 32.85
C MET A 1 -2.21 -39.66 32.29
N PHE A 2 -1.18 -39.21 31.57
CA PHE A 2 -1.12 -37.90 30.95
C PHE A 2 -1.84 -37.97 29.60
N THR A 3 -2.90 -37.19 29.41
CA THR A 3 -3.54 -37.02 28.11
C THR A 3 -3.09 -35.69 27.52
N SER A 4 -2.10 -35.78 26.64
CA SER A 4 -1.61 -34.67 25.82
C SER A 4 -2.70 -34.27 24.83
N LYS A 5 -3.31 -33.08 24.98
CA LYS A 5 -4.14 -32.47 23.94
C LYS A 5 -3.22 -31.71 22.99
N SER A 6 -3.08 -32.23 21.77
CA SER A 6 -2.44 -31.56 20.65
C SER A 6 -3.29 -30.37 20.19
N ASN A 7 -2.77 -29.16 20.36
CA ASN A 7 -3.33 -27.96 19.74
C ASN A 7 -2.89 -27.96 18.27
N SER A 8 -3.82 -28.24 17.36
CA SER A 8 -3.62 -28.08 15.93
C SER A 8 -3.60 -26.59 15.58
N VAL A 9 -2.43 -26.05 15.27
CA VAL A 9 -2.28 -24.75 14.65
C VAL A 9 -2.88 -24.82 13.25
N SER A 10 -3.98 -24.08 13.02
CA SER A 10 -4.55 -23.90 11.70
C SER A 10 -3.57 -23.08 10.84
N PRO A 11 -3.35 -23.45 9.57
CA PRO A 11 -2.50 -22.66 8.69
C PRO A 11 -3.20 -21.34 8.36
N SER A 12 -2.49 -20.23 8.58
CA SER A 12 -2.89 -18.89 8.16
C SER A 12 -3.15 -18.88 6.64
N PRO A 13 -4.23 -18.25 6.15
CA PRO A 13 -4.42 -18.08 4.72
C PRO A 13 -3.29 -17.19 4.20
N SER A 14 -2.51 -17.78 3.30
CA SER A 14 -1.31 -17.23 2.68
C SER A 14 -1.59 -15.91 1.96
N LEU A 15 -0.85 -14.89 2.36
CA LEU A 15 -0.72 -13.57 1.72
C LEU A 15 0.04 -13.65 0.38
N GLU A 16 0.01 -14.80 -0.30
CA GLU A 16 0.89 -15.09 -1.45
C GLU A 16 0.16 -15.10 -2.81
N GLN A 17 -1.16 -14.85 -2.83
CA GLN A 17 -1.93 -14.84 -4.09
C GLN A 17 -2.12 -13.45 -4.70
N ALA A 18 -1.62 -12.38 -4.08
CA ALA A 18 -1.80 -11.01 -4.58
C ALA A 18 -0.63 -10.50 -5.45
N ASP A 19 0.51 -11.20 -5.51
CA ASP A 19 1.75 -10.65 -6.08
C ASP A 19 2.06 -11.13 -7.52
N SER A 20 1.25 -12.03 -8.08
CA SER A 20 1.46 -12.51 -9.46
C SER A 20 0.88 -11.57 -10.52
N ASP A 21 -0.05 -10.68 -10.16
CA ASP A 21 -0.64 -9.69 -11.08
C ASP A 21 0.13 -8.35 -11.11
N ALA A 22 1.10 -8.17 -10.19
CA ALA A 22 1.81 -6.90 -10.02
C ALA A 22 2.98 -6.68 -11.02
N LEU A 23 3.41 -7.74 -11.74
CA LEU A 23 4.59 -7.69 -12.60
C LEU A 23 4.31 -7.74 -14.10
N ASP A 24 3.04 -7.81 -14.53
CA ASP A 24 2.70 -7.66 -15.94
C ASP A 24 2.53 -6.17 -16.31
N ILE A 25 3.60 -5.39 -16.13
CA ILE A 25 3.80 -4.06 -16.74
C ILE A 25 4.16 -4.22 -18.23
N SER A 26 3.71 -5.31 -18.87
CA SER A 26 3.51 -5.33 -20.32
C SER A 26 2.66 -4.11 -20.66
N THR A 27 3.13 -3.28 -21.58
CA THR A 27 2.51 -2.01 -22.00
C THR A 27 0.99 -2.14 -22.15
N LYS A 28 0.24 -1.81 -21.09
CA LYS A 28 -1.23 -1.86 -21.06
C LYS A 28 -1.81 -0.73 -21.90
N VAL A 29 -1.59 -0.83 -23.20
CA VAL A 29 -2.13 0.05 -24.23
C VAL A 29 -3.58 -0.37 -24.45
N GLN A 30 -4.49 0.57 -24.33
CA GLN A 30 -5.92 0.31 -24.50
C GLN A 30 -6.30 0.25 -25.99
N LEU A 31 -5.71 1.12 -26.80
CA LEU A 31 -5.92 1.15 -28.24
C LEU A 31 -4.73 1.76 -28.96
N TYR A 32 -4.40 1.27 -30.14
CA TYR A 32 -3.38 1.84 -31.00
C TYR A 32 -3.75 1.69 -32.47
N GLY A 33 -3.20 2.56 -33.31
CA GLY A 33 -3.50 2.55 -34.74
C GLY A 33 -3.01 3.80 -35.44
N VAL A 34 -3.15 3.83 -36.76
CA VAL A 34 -2.78 5.01 -37.57
C VAL A 34 -4.02 5.82 -37.83
N LEU A 35 -3.98 7.10 -37.49
CA LEU A 35 -5.03 8.05 -37.80
C LEU A 35 -4.47 9.21 -38.61
N TRP A 36 -5.34 9.85 -39.37
CA TRP A 36 -5.06 11.14 -39.96
C TRP A 36 -5.18 12.21 -38.89
N LYS A 37 -4.23 13.14 -38.84
CA LYS A 37 -4.32 14.31 -37.96
C LYS A 37 -4.04 15.61 -38.69
N ARG A 38 -4.73 16.66 -38.26
CA ARG A 38 -4.44 18.04 -38.66
C ARG A 38 -3.42 18.69 -37.73
N PRO A 39 -2.54 19.60 -38.21
CA PRO A 39 -1.63 20.35 -37.35
C PRO A 39 -2.39 21.13 -36.26
N PHE A 40 -1.86 21.06 -35.04
CA PHE A 40 -2.33 21.84 -33.90
C PHE A 40 -1.59 23.19 -33.87
N GLY A 41 -2.27 24.28 -33.51
CA GLY A 41 -1.68 25.61 -33.34
C GLY A 41 -1.40 26.42 -34.62
N ARG A 42 -1.45 25.82 -35.82
CA ARG A 42 -1.41 26.56 -37.10
C ARG A 42 -2.65 26.26 -37.94
N PRO A 43 -3.25 27.27 -38.60
CA PRO A 43 -4.37 27.06 -39.52
C PRO A 43 -3.85 26.41 -40.81
N SER A 44 -3.64 25.10 -40.77
CA SER A 44 -3.29 24.30 -41.95
C SER A 44 -4.35 23.23 -42.16
N ALA A 45 -4.87 23.16 -43.38
CA ALA A 45 -5.82 22.12 -43.79
C ALA A 45 -5.13 20.79 -44.16
N LYS A 46 -3.80 20.70 -44.08
CA LYS A 46 -3.06 19.52 -44.51
C LYS A 46 -3.17 18.39 -43.49
N TRP A 47 -3.75 17.28 -43.91
CA TRP A 47 -3.81 16.05 -43.12
C TRP A 47 -2.48 15.28 -43.17
N SER A 48 -2.13 14.62 -42.07
CA SER A 48 -0.94 13.78 -41.99
C SER A 48 -1.19 12.53 -41.16
N ARG A 49 -0.74 11.37 -41.63
CA ARG A 49 -0.84 10.10 -40.89
C ARG A 49 0.13 10.09 -39.73
N ARG A 50 -0.34 9.66 -38.57
CA ARG A 50 0.47 9.47 -37.36
C ARG A 50 0.04 8.19 -36.66
N PHE A 51 0.99 7.52 -36.04
CA PHE A 51 0.71 6.37 -35.20
C PHE A 51 0.30 6.87 -33.82
N PHE A 52 -0.89 6.50 -33.37
CA PHE A 52 -1.48 6.89 -32.10
C PHE A 52 -1.55 5.70 -31.15
N ILE A 53 -1.38 6.00 -29.86
CA ILE A 53 -1.49 5.05 -28.76
C ILE A 53 -2.29 5.72 -27.65
N ILE A 54 -3.36 5.06 -27.20
CA ILE A 54 -4.08 5.39 -25.98
C ILE A 54 -3.53 4.51 -24.85
N LYS A 55 -2.98 5.17 -23.84
CA LYS A 55 -2.53 4.52 -22.61
C LYS A 55 -3.06 5.32 -21.43
N GLU A 56 -3.87 4.65 -20.61
CA GLU A 56 -4.52 5.23 -19.43
C GLU A 56 -5.39 6.44 -19.82
N SER A 57 -4.97 7.66 -19.49
CA SER A 57 -5.66 8.91 -19.78
C SER A 57 -4.89 9.80 -20.75
N PHE A 58 -3.95 9.24 -21.51
CA PHE A 58 -3.12 9.98 -22.45
C PHE A 58 -3.24 9.41 -23.86
N LEU A 59 -3.38 10.32 -24.83
CA LEU A 59 -3.24 10.03 -26.24
C LEU A 59 -1.84 10.47 -26.69
N LEU A 60 -1.01 9.50 -27.02
CA LEU A 60 0.36 9.66 -27.49
C LEU A 60 0.36 9.53 -29.02
N TYR A 61 1.18 10.33 -29.70
CA TYR A 61 1.39 10.13 -31.14
C TYR A 61 2.85 10.20 -31.58
N TYR A 62 3.12 9.40 -32.60
CA TYR A 62 4.44 9.03 -33.09
C TYR A 62 4.52 9.23 -34.60
N SER A 63 5.70 9.02 -35.17
CA SER A 63 5.80 8.81 -36.62
C SER A 63 5.04 7.56 -37.04
N GLU A 64 4.47 7.53 -38.25
CA GLU A 64 3.77 6.34 -38.75
C GLU A 64 4.70 5.11 -38.81
N SER A 65 5.99 5.33 -39.07
CA SER A 65 7.03 4.28 -39.09
C SER A 65 7.19 3.54 -37.75
N GLU A 66 6.88 4.18 -36.62
CA GLU A 66 7.02 3.58 -35.29
C GLU A 66 5.99 2.49 -35.01
N LYS A 67 4.90 2.39 -35.81
CA LYS A 67 3.92 1.30 -35.70
C LYS A 67 4.58 -0.08 -35.80
N LYS A 68 5.44 -0.28 -36.80
CA LYS A 68 6.10 -1.58 -37.04
C LYS A 68 6.96 -1.99 -35.85
N SER A 69 7.76 -1.05 -35.34
CA SER A 69 8.62 -1.29 -34.17
C SER A 69 7.81 -1.61 -32.91
N PHE A 70 6.68 -0.94 -32.71
CA PHE A 70 5.76 -1.23 -31.60
C PHE A 70 5.14 -2.63 -31.72
N GLU A 71 4.67 -3.02 -32.90
CA GLU A 71 4.08 -4.34 -33.13
C GLU A 71 5.08 -5.48 -32.95
N THR A 72 6.34 -5.29 -33.41
CA THR A 72 7.41 -6.29 -33.28
C THR A 72 7.91 -6.40 -31.85
N ASN A 73 8.22 -5.28 -31.20
CA ASN A 73 8.96 -5.32 -29.94
C ASN A 73 8.08 -5.21 -28.69
N LYS A 74 6.79 -4.88 -28.86
CA LYS A 74 5.83 -4.69 -27.77
C LYS A 74 6.26 -3.63 -26.74
N TYR A 75 7.15 -2.72 -27.12
CA TYR A 75 7.44 -1.50 -26.37
C TYR A 75 7.22 -0.28 -27.27
N PHE A 76 6.78 0.83 -26.69
CA PHE A 76 6.69 2.12 -27.41
C PHE A 76 7.86 3.03 -27.02
N ASN A 77 8.22 3.93 -27.92
CA ASN A 77 9.26 4.92 -27.70
C ASN A 77 8.86 5.88 -26.56
N ILE A 78 9.75 6.15 -25.61
CA ILE A 78 9.48 7.06 -24.49
C ILE A 78 9.38 8.54 -24.91
N HIS A 79 9.70 8.87 -26.16
CA HIS A 79 9.69 10.23 -26.71
C HIS A 79 8.64 10.39 -27.83
N PRO A 80 7.35 10.54 -27.50
CA PRO A 80 6.33 10.84 -28.48
C PRO A 80 6.53 12.20 -29.12
N LYS A 81 6.00 12.36 -30.34
CA LYS A 81 5.95 13.67 -31.02
C LYS A 81 4.96 14.63 -30.38
N GLY A 82 4.01 14.10 -29.62
CA GLY A 82 3.15 14.89 -28.74
C GLY A 82 2.30 14.00 -27.84
N VAL A 83 1.86 14.61 -26.75
CA VAL A 83 1.06 13.99 -25.70
C VAL A 83 -0.17 14.85 -25.48
N ILE A 84 -1.34 14.23 -25.47
CA ILE A 84 -2.62 14.90 -25.25
C ILE A 84 -3.26 14.28 -24.01
N PRO A 85 -3.43 15.03 -22.90
CA PRO A 85 -4.18 14.56 -21.76
C PRO A 85 -5.66 14.47 -22.13
N LEU A 86 -6.27 13.30 -21.95
CA LEU A 86 -7.68 13.05 -22.29
C LEU A 86 -8.63 13.40 -21.14
N GLY A 87 -8.10 13.60 -19.92
CA GLY A 87 -8.89 14.05 -18.78
C GLY A 87 -9.64 15.34 -19.09
N GLY A 88 -10.95 15.35 -18.88
CA GLY A 88 -11.80 16.51 -19.16
C GLY A 88 -12.01 16.86 -20.64
N CYS A 89 -11.43 16.11 -21.58
CA CYS A 89 -11.61 16.36 -23.00
C CYS A 89 -12.99 15.92 -23.48
N LEU A 90 -13.62 16.76 -24.30
CA LEU A 90 -14.83 16.45 -25.05
C LEU A 90 -14.44 15.91 -26.43
N VAL A 91 -14.89 14.69 -26.72
CA VAL A 91 -14.59 13.96 -27.96
C VAL A 91 -15.90 13.73 -28.72
N GLU A 92 -16.01 14.30 -29.91
CA GLU A 92 -17.23 14.29 -30.73
C GLU A 92 -16.92 13.84 -32.16
N PRO A 93 -17.83 13.11 -32.82
CA PRO A 93 -17.70 12.84 -34.24
C PRO A 93 -17.88 14.14 -35.03
N LYS A 94 -17.15 14.26 -36.14
CA LYS A 94 -17.27 15.42 -37.03
C LYS A 94 -17.04 14.99 -38.47
N GLU A 95 -17.96 15.33 -39.36
CA GLU A 95 -17.74 15.12 -40.80
C GLU A 95 -16.95 16.30 -41.39
N GLU A 96 -15.92 15.99 -42.17
CA GLU A 96 -15.15 16.98 -42.94
C GLU A 96 -15.18 16.62 -44.43
N PRO A 97 -15.18 17.60 -45.36
CA PRO A 97 -15.36 17.34 -46.79
C PRO A 97 -14.39 16.32 -47.42
N SER A 98 -13.20 16.15 -46.86
CA SER A 98 -12.19 15.19 -47.32
C SER A 98 -12.00 13.99 -46.40
N MET A 99 -12.65 13.97 -45.24
CA MET A 99 -12.47 12.99 -44.17
C MET A 99 -13.82 12.75 -43.49
N PRO A 100 -14.66 11.85 -44.00
CA PRO A 100 -16.01 11.64 -43.47
C PRO A 100 -16.01 11.09 -42.04
N TYR A 101 -15.02 10.25 -41.70
CA TYR A 101 -14.87 9.62 -40.40
C TYR A 101 -13.97 10.43 -39.45
N ALA A 102 -14.12 11.76 -39.48
CA ALA A 102 -13.36 12.64 -38.62
C ALA A 102 -13.96 12.74 -37.21
N MET A 103 -13.12 13.11 -36.25
CA MET A 103 -13.46 13.26 -34.84
C MET A 103 -12.70 14.46 -34.29
N LYS A 104 -13.35 15.18 -33.38
CA LYS A 104 -12.87 16.41 -32.79
C LYS A 104 -12.66 16.19 -31.30
N ILE A 105 -11.45 16.48 -30.84
CA ILE A 105 -11.09 16.52 -29.41
C ILE A 105 -10.93 17.99 -29.03
N SER A 106 -11.65 18.42 -28.00
CA SER A 106 -11.64 19.79 -27.49
C SER A 106 -11.62 19.80 -25.97
N HIS A 107 -11.08 20.86 -25.38
CA HIS A 107 -11.02 21.06 -23.93
C HIS A 107 -11.31 22.52 -23.60
N GLN A 108 -11.84 22.77 -22.41
CA GLN A 108 -12.18 24.13 -21.98
C GLN A 108 -10.92 24.96 -21.69
N ASP A 109 -9.87 24.31 -21.17
CA ASP A 109 -8.65 24.99 -20.70
C ASP A 109 -7.57 25.20 -21.77
N PHE A 110 -7.72 24.71 -23.01
CA PHE A 110 -6.78 25.02 -24.09
C PHE A 110 -7.47 25.56 -25.34
N HIS A 111 -6.90 26.64 -25.88
CA HIS A 111 -7.39 27.27 -27.11
C HIS A 111 -6.95 26.47 -28.34
N GLY A 112 -7.78 25.50 -28.74
CA GLY A 112 -7.58 24.74 -29.96
C GLY A 112 -8.43 23.48 -30.02
N ASN A 113 -8.73 23.03 -31.23
CA ASN A 113 -9.37 21.73 -31.46
C ASN A 113 -8.38 20.80 -32.16
N ILE A 114 -8.28 19.57 -31.67
CA ILE A 114 -7.53 18.51 -32.34
C ILE A 114 -8.51 17.78 -33.23
N LEU A 115 -8.16 17.65 -34.51
CA LEU A 115 -8.95 16.91 -35.49
C LEU A 115 -8.18 15.67 -35.91
N LEU A 116 -8.83 14.53 -35.70
CA LEU A 116 -8.37 13.22 -36.14
C LEU A 116 -9.37 12.65 -37.16
N ALA A 117 -8.94 11.73 -38.02
CA ALA A 117 -9.85 10.97 -38.87
C ALA A 117 -9.39 9.53 -39.02
N ALA A 118 -10.36 8.62 -38.95
CA ALA A 118 -10.19 7.19 -39.16
C ALA A 118 -10.39 6.82 -40.64
N GLU A 119 -10.04 5.59 -41.01
CA GLU A 119 -10.23 5.09 -42.38
C GLU A 119 -11.64 4.52 -42.61
N SER A 120 -12.34 4.15 -41.53
CA SER A 120 -13.71 3.62 -41.58
C SER A 120 -14.57 4.13 -40.41
N GLU A 121 -15.89 4.03 -40.57
CA GLU A 121 -16.88 4.29 -39.51
C GLU A 121 -16.69 3.40 -38.29
N PHE A 122 -16.35 2.13 -38.52
CA PHE A 122 -16.07 1.17 -37.45
C PHE A 122 -14.88 1.63 -36.59
N GLU A 123 -13.77 1.98 -37.24
CA GLU A 123 -12.60 2.51 -36.54
C GLU A 123 -12.92 3.82 -35.82
N GLN A 124 -13.66 4.73 -36.45
CA GLN A 124 -14.06 5.99 -35.83
C GLN A 124 -14.83 5.74 -34.54
N THR A 125 -15.79 4.82 -34.56
CA THR A 125 -16.62 4.46 -33.40
C THR A 125 -15.74 3.88 -32.29
N GLN A 126 -14.87 2.93 -32.63
CA GLN A 126 -13.94 2.31 -31.67
C GLN A 126 -13.00 3.33 -31.02
N TRP A 127 -12.43 4.25 -31.83
CA TRP A 127 -11.56 5.31 -31.31
C TRP A 127 -12.32 6.30 -30.46
N LEU A 128 -13.54 6.68 -30.85
CA LEU A 128 -14.36 7.64 -30.12
C LEU A 128 -14.76 7.09 -28.75
N GLU A 129 -15.22 5.85 -28.69
CA GLU A 129 -15.54 5.16 -27.44
C GLU A 129 -14.32 5.12 -26.52
N MET A 130 -13.17 4.67 -27.04
CA MET A 130 -11.96 4.55 -26.22
C MET A 130 -11.43 5.91 -25.73
N LEU A 131 -11.44 6.94 -26.58
CA LEU A 131 -11.02 8.29 -26.18
C LEU A 131 -11.90 8.85 -25.07
N GLN A 132 -13.22 8.62 -25.14
CA GLN A 132 -14.16 9.04 -24.10
C GLN A 132 -14.00 8.22 -22.81
N GLU A 133 -13.78 6.92 -22.91
CA GLU A 133 -13.56 6.05 -21.77
C GLU A 133 -12.27 6.44 -21.04
N SER A 134 -11.15 6.54 -21.76
CA SER A 134 -9.85 6.95 -21.22
C SER A 134 -9.87 8.32 -20.56
N GLY A 135 -10.70 9.27 -21.04
CA GLY A 135 -10.92 10.55 -20.38
C GLY A 135 -11.64 10.45 -19.02
N LYS A 136 -12.48 9.42 -18.82
CA LYS A 136 -13.19 9.15 -17.55
C LYS A 136 -12.34 8.34 -16.56
N VAL A 137 -11.40 7.54 -17.05
CA VAL A 137 -10.57 6.63 -16.24
C VAL A 137 -9.81 7.37 -15.14
N THR A 138 -9.28 8.58 -15.39
CA THR A 138 -8.59 9.38 -14.36
C THR A 138 -9.46 9.62 -13.12
N TRP A 139 -10.74 9.93 -13.30
CA TRP A 139 -11.66 10.21 -12.20
C TRP A 139 -11.98 8.95 -11.40
N LYS A 140 -12.27 7.85 -12.10
CA LYS A 140 -12.58 6.56 -11.47
C LYS A 140 -11.39 6.03 -10.67
N ASN A 141 -10.17 6.12 -11.22
CA ASN A 141 -8.96 5.66 -10.55
C ASN A 141 -8.65 6.50 -9.30
N ALA A 142 -8.82 7.83 -9.37
CA ALA A 142 -8.67 8.68 -8.19
C ALA A 142 -9.70 8.32 -7.09
N GLN A 143 -10.95 8.09 -7.46
CA GLN A 143 -12.01 7.72 -6.52
C GLN A 143 -11.77 6.33 -5.89
N LEU A 144 -11.36 5.34 -6.68
CA LEU A 144 -11.00 4.01 -6.18
C LEU A 144 -9.79 4.08 -5.24
N GLY A 145 -8.77 4.87 -5.58
CA GLY A 145 -7.61 5.10 -4.73
C GLY A 145 -7.99 5.74 -3.38
N GLU A 146 -8.84 6.77 -3.39
CA GLU A 146 -9.31 7.41 -2.16
C GLU A 146 -10.14 6.45 -1.29
N ALA A 147 -11.02 5.65 -1.89
CA ALA A 147 -11.80 4.64 -1.16
C ALA A 147 -10.91 3.57 -0.53
N MET A 148 -9.88 3.10 -1.25
CA MET A 148 -8.89 2.16 -0.73
C MET A 148 -8.11 2.77 0.44
N ILE A 149 -7.61 4.01 0.31
CA ILE A 149 -6.89 4.71 1.38
C ILE A 149 -7.76 4.80 2.64
N LYS A 150 -9.02 5.21 2.51
CA LYS A 150 -9.96 5.27 3.66
C LYS A 150 -10.13 3.92 4.34
N SER A 151 -10.21 2.84 3.56
CA SER A 151 -10.35 1.49 4.13
C SER A 151 -9.09 1.06 4.88
N LEU A 152 -7.90 1.36 4.36
CA LEU A 152 -6.62 1.08 5.00
C LEU A 152 -6.43 1.89 6.29
N GLU A 153 -6.82 3.16 6.29
CA GLU A 153 -6.80 4.01 7.48
C GLU A 153 -7.71 3.46 8.58
N ALA A 154 -8.93 3.04 8.22
CA ALA A 154 -9.88 2.45 9.16
C ALA A 154 -9.34 1.14 9.75
N GLN A 155 -8.76 0.26 8.93
CA GLN A 155 -8.13 -0.97 9.39
C GLN A 155 -6.92 -0.69 10.30
N GLY A 156 -6.08 0.28 9.94
CA GLY A 156 -4.93 0.67 10.76
C GLY A 156 -5.34 1.24 12.12
N LEU A 157 -6.38 2.08 12.15
CA LEU A 157 -6.95 2.61 13.39
C LEU A 157 -7.51 1.50 14.28
N GLN A 158 -8.23 0.54 13.69
CA GLN A 158 -8.81 -0.57 14.43
C GLN A 158 -7.73 -1.48 15.02
N LEU A 159 -6.71 -1.83 14.24
CA LEU A 159 -5.56 -2.61 14.73
C LEU A 159 -4.82 -1.91 15.87
N ALA A 160 -4.64 -0.59 15.78
CA ALA A 160 -4.01 0.19 16.85
C ALA A 160 -4.86 0.17 18.13
N LYS A 161 -6.19 0.25 18.00
CA LYS A 161 -7.12 0.16 19.14
C LYS A 161 -7.09 -1.23 19.78
N GLU A 162 -7.16 -2.29 18.99
CA GLU A 162 -7.08 -3.68 19.47
C GLU A 162 -5.74 -3.95 20.17
N LYS A 163 -4.64 -3.43 19.63
CA LYS A 163 -3.33 -3.50 20.28
C LYS A 163 -3.33 -2.78 21.63
N GLN A 164 -3.92 -1.59 21.72
CA GLN A 164 -4.01 -0.85 22.98
C GLN A 164 -4.82 -1.63 24.02
N GLU A 165 -6.00 -2.12 23.65
CA GLU A 165 -6.85 -2.93 24.54
C GLU A 165 -6.15 -4.21 25.00
N TYR A 166 -5.33 -4.83 24.14
CA TYR A 166 -4.54 -5.99 24.51
C TYR A 166 -3.44 -5.65 25.52
N LEU A 167 -2.75 -4.52 25.33
CA LEU A 167 -1.73 -4.05 26.28
C LEU A 167 -2.35 -3.70 27.64
N ASP A 168 -3.50 -3.04 27.65
CA ASP A 168 -4.20 -2.67 28.88
C ASP A 168 -4.60 -3.94 29.68
N LYS A 169 -5.07 -4.99 29.01
CA LYS A 169 -5.35 -6.30 29.65
C LYS A 169 -4.11 -6.96 30.24
N LEU A 170 -2.98 -6.93 29.52
CA LEU A 170 -1.73 -7.47 30.03
C LEU A 170 -1.23 -6.70 31.25
N MET A 171 -1.41 -5.38 31.26
CA MET A 171 -1.08 -4.54 32.41
C MET A 171 -1.95 -4.89 33.62
N GLU A 172 -3.27 -5.00 33.43
CA GLU A 172 -4.21 -5.40 34.49
C GLU A 172 -3.84 -6.76 35.09
N GLU A 173 -3.59 -7.78 34.26
CA GLU A 173 -3.14 -9.11 34.73
C GLU A 173 -1.81 -9.03 35.50
N THR A 174 -0.87 -8.19 35.04
CA THR A 174 0.41 -7.98 35.72
C THR A 174 0.23 -7.32 37.08
N GLU A 175 -0.64 -6.32 37.19
CA GLU A 175 -0.96 -5.62 38.44
C GLU A 175 -1.61 -6.57 39.46
N GLU A 176 -2.58 -7.39 39.02
CA GLU A 176 -3.21 -8.40 39.87
C GLU A 176 -2.19 -9.42 40.41
N LEU A 177 -1.29 -9.92 39.56
CA LEU A 177 -0.24 -10.84 39.97
C LEU A 177 0.75 -10.20 40.95
N CYS A 178 1.09 -8.91 40.77
CA CYS A 178 1.93 -8.16 41.69
C CYS A 178 1.28 -8.04 43.08
N LEU A 179 0.01 -7.65 43.13
CA LEU A 179 -0.74 -7.59 44.39
C LEU A 179 -0.81 -8.96 45.08
N GLN A 180 -1.02 -10.03 44.30
CA GLN A 180 -1.03 -11.39 44.83
C GLN A 180 0.33 -11.82 45.39
N ARG A 181 1.44 -11.42 44.74
CA ARG A 181 2.80 -11.68 45.24
C ARG A 181 3.08 -10.91 46.53
N GLU A 182 2.74 -9.63 46.60
CA GLU A 182 2.91 -8.82 47.82
C GLU A 182 2.16 -9.43 49.01
N GLN A 183 0.91 -9.86 48.80
CA GLN A 183 0.12 -10.54 49.84
C GLN A 183 0.72 -11.87 50.28
N ARG A 184 1.43 -12.61 49.41
CA ARG A 184 2.08 -13.88 49.78
C ARG A 184 3.42 -13.67 50.47
N GLU A 185 4.20 -12.70 50.04
CA GLU A 185 5.54 -12.44 50.56
C GLU A 185 5.50 -11.78 51.95
N ALA A 186 4.54 -10.89 52.21
CA ALA A 186 4.45 -10.20 53.50
C ALA A 186 4.30 -11.18 54.69
N PRO A 187 3.33 -12.12 54.73
CA PRO A 187 3.20 -13.08 55.83
C PRO A 187 4.40 -14.02 55.95
N ALA A 188 5.05 -14.38 54.84
CA ALA A 188 6.23 -15.24 54.86
C ALA A 188 7.44 -14.53 55.50
N ALA A 189 7.66 -13.26 55.14
CA ALA A 189 8.68 -12.43 55.76
C ALA A 189 8.40 -12.19 57.26
N PHE A 190 7.15 -11.85 57.62
CA PHE A 190 6.73 -11.69 59.01
C PHE A 190 6.85 -13.01 59.80
N GLY A 191 6.49 -14.15 59.20
CA GLY A 191 6.59 -15.47 59.79
C GLY A 191 8.04 -15.87 60.09
N LEU A 192 8.95 -15.65 59.14
CA LEU A 192 10.39 -15.90 59.34
C LEU A 192 10.96 -15.03 60.47
N VAL A 193 10.60 -13.74 60.51
CA VAL A 193 11.05 -12.82 61.57
C VAL A 193 10.50 -13.22 62.93
N SER A 194 9.22 -13.58 63.01
CA SER A 194 8.57 -14.03 64.26
C SER A 194 9.18 -15.33 64.79
N PHE A 195 9.43 -16.31 63.90
CA PHE A 195 10.11 -17.55 64.25
C PHE A 195 11.51 -17.30 64.82
N LEU A 196 12.31 -16.44 64.17
CA LEU A 196 13.65 -16.07 64.63
C LEU A 196 13.62 -15.34 65.98
N MET A 197 12.59 -14.54 66.26
CA MET A 197 12.40 -13.90 67.57
C MET A 197 11.98 -14.91 68.66
N HIS A 198 11.15 -15.90 68.34
CA HIS A 198 10.66 -16.88 69.32
C HIS A 198 11.68 -17.97 69.65
N ALA A 199 12.57 -18.30 68.71
CA ALA A 199 13.66 -19.27 68.90
C ALA A 199 14.76 -18.81 69.90
N GLY A 200 14.62 -17.64 70.54
CA GLY A 200 15.48 -17.20 71.65
C GLY A 200 16.91 -16.81 71.27
N LEU A 201 17.19 -16.58 69.98
CA LEU A 201 18.51 -16.14 69.51
C LEU A 201 18.78 -14.69 69.93
N GLU A 202 20.00 -14.41 70.43
CA GLU A 202 20.40 -13.05 70.82
C GLU A 202 20.15 -12.03 69.69
N ARG A 203 19.50 -10.90 70.02
CA ARG A 203 19.16 -9.81 69.06
C ARG A 203 20.32 -9.39 68.16
N ASN A 204 21.55 -9.44 68.66
CA ASN A 204 22.76 -9.10 67.89
C ASN A 204 23.13 -10.15 66.83
N ARG A 205 22.87 -11.44 67.08
CA ARG A 205 23.07 -12.50 66.08
C ARG A 205 21.99 -12.47 65.01
N ILE A 206 20.73 -12.18 65.38
CA ILE A 206 19.63 -12.04 64.42
C ILE A 206 19.90 -10.89 63.45
N ARG A 207 20.29 -9.71 63.95
CA ARG A 207 20.63 -8.54 63.09
C ARG A 207 21.74 -8.84 62.08
N LYS A 208 22.77 -9.61 62.48
CA LYS A 208 23.85 -10.01 61.58
C LYS A 208 23.37 -10.96 60.48
N HIS A 209 22.56 -11.97 60.80
CA HIS A 209 22.02 -12.89 59.79
C HIS A 209 21.06 -12.20 58.83
N LEU A 210 20.23 -11.29 59.34
CA LEU A 210 19.27 -10.52 58.53
C LEU A 210 20.00 -9.55 57.57
N LEU A 211 21.11 -8.93 58.01
CA LEU A 211 21.99 -8.15 57.15
C LEU A 211 22.65 -8.99 56.06
N VAL A 212 23.16 -10.18 56.40
CA VAL A 212 23.77 -11.09 55.41
C VAL A 212 22.74 -11.55 54.38
N PHE A 213 21.51 -11.88 54.81
CA PHE A 213 20.43 -12.23 53.90
C PHE A 213 20.00 -11.06 53.00
N ALA A 214 19.87 -9.85 53.55
CA ALA A 214 19.50 -8.66 52.79
C ALA A 214 20.57 -8.26 51.76
N LEU A 215 21.85 -8.46 52.07
CA LEU A 215 22.97 -8.14 51.17
C LEU A 215 23.27 -9.25 50.16
N ALA A 216 22.85 -10.49 50.42
CA ALA A 216 23.09 -11.61 49.51
C ALA A 216 22.42 -11.39 48.14
N ALA A 217 21.17 -10.92 48.10
CA ALA A 217 20.45 -10.73 46.83
C ALA A 217 21.04 -9.62 45.93
N PRO A 218 21.37 -8.41 46.43
CA PRO A 218 22.05 -7.38 45.65
C PRO A 218 23.44 -7.80 45.16
N VAL A 219 24.24 -8.46 46.01
CA VAL A 219 25.58 -8.93 45.64
C VAL A 219 25.50 -9.99 44.55
N MET A 220 24.58 -10.94 44.68
CA MET A 220 24.39 -11.99 43.66
C MET A 220 23.88 -11.39 42.35
N SER A 221 22.97 -10.42 42.38
CA SER A 221 22.53 -9.67 41.20
C SER A 221 23.69 -8.96 40.48
N MET A 222 24.57 -8.30 41.24
CA MET A 222 25.72 -7.58 40.67
C MET A 222 26.76 -8.54 40.07
N VAL A 223 26.97 -9.71 40.69
CA VAL A 223 27.81 -10.77 40.14
C VAL A 223 27.22 -11.34 38.85
N THR A 224 25.91 -11.61 38.80
CA THR A 224 25.24 -12.09 37.58
C THR A 224 25.33 -11.07 36.45
N TYR A 225 25.13 -9.78 36.75
CA TYR A 225 25.27 -8.70 35.76
C TYR A 225 26.69 -8.62 35.18
N LEU A 226 27.72 -8.68 36.04
CA LEU A 226 29.12 -8.66 35.60
C LEU A 226 29.55 -9.95 34.88
N GLY A 227 28.92 -11.08 35.18
CA GLY A 227 29.15 -12.35 34.50
C GLY A 227 28.56 -12.40 33.09
N LEU A 228 27.38 -11.81 32.89
CA LEU A 228 26.73 -11.69 31.57
C LEU A 228 27.33 -10.59 30.69
N SER A 229 27.98 -9.59 31.30
CA SER A 229 28.58 -8.45 30.57
C SER A 229 30.00 -8.73 30.04
N LYS A 230 30.49 -9.98 30.13
CA LYS A 230 31.86 -10.39 29.77
C LYS A 230 31.95 -11.34 28.57
N ASP A 231 30.83 -11.59 27.91
CA ASP A 231 30.74 -12.08 26.52
C ASP A 231 30.35 -10.90 25.60
#